data_AF-A0A317F4U5-F1
#
_entry.id   AF-A0A317F4U5-F1
#
_cell.length_a   1.000
_cell.length_b   1.000
_cell.length_c   1.000
_cell.angle_alpha   90.00
_cell.angle_beta   90.00
_cell.angle_gamma   90.00
#
_symmetry.space_group_name_H-M   'P 1'
#
loop_
_entity.id
_entity.type
_entity.pdbx_description
1 polymer ?
#
loop_
_entity_poly.entity_id
_entity_poly.type
_entity_poly.pdbx_seq_one_letter_code
_entity_poly.pdbx_strand_id
1 'polypeptide(L)'
;MQNIIIYLKTLVPTIFLISTFNKLPAQENFINSLKSPYTVKEIDSVRKLLRTVDDRAFVFFRNNENKIIKLKGKTYVLELLSNIIYENKIKPYVINKDARPDWLYIEADLKQYGRFGRHAFLGRKAKQFRRQNDWSNAVPAYDQFFKEFPEDFNFYGWNMLTWEVFEGTLDKSLLKTALGWAKYTCRHFEKNGSLDDKASAIDTYANLLYKLGHRHKAITAQNMAVSFIKHSLDKELLSDLEKNLRLMKEGQPTWPLPTDQGIIFDNKLSWEALKSKAKAENKYIFLDCFATWCGPCKAMDADVFPRKVVGDALNRGFINVKIQFDQTSADNSYVKSWANDARTIEQQYQITGFPTYLFFSPDGELVQRETGYLNVTSFLELINKAKGSS
;
A
#
# COMPACT_ATOMS: atom_id res chain seq x y z
N MET A 1 3.44 28.73 -44.33
CA MET A 1 3.58 27.84 -45.51
C MET A 1 4.71 26.87 -45.19
N GLN A 2 4.38 25.61 -44.86
CA GLN A 2 4.54 24.43 -45.74
C GLN A 2 6.00 24.17 -46.11
N ASN A 3 6.57 22.97 -46.05
CA ASN A 3 6.22 21.61 -45.65
C ASN A 3 7.54 20.82 -45.82
N ILE A 4 7.51 19.54 -45.41
CA ILE A 4 8.43 18.45 -45.78
C ILE A 4 9.64 18.27 -44.81
N ILE A 5 9.95 17.12 -44.20
CA ILE A 5 9.34 15.79 -43.91
C ILE A 5 10.55 14.87 -43.65
N ILE A 6 10.50 14.14 -42.52
CA ILE A 6 10.98 12.76 -42.34
C ILE A 6 12.44 12.47 -42.72
N TYR A 7 13.30 12.23 -41.73
CA TYR A 7 14.25 11.10 -41.69
C TYR A 7 15.00 11.18 -40.36
N LEU A 8 14.72 10.27 -39.42
CA LEU A 8 15.61 9.80 -38.33
C LEU A 8 14.81 8.99 -37.29
N LYS A 9 14.08 7.96 -37.74
CA LYS A 9 13.49 6.92 -36.87
C LYS A 9 13.64 5.55 -37.51
N THR A 10 14.87 5.13 -37.80
CA THR A 10 15.14 3.73 -38.14
C THR A 10 16.62 3.44 -37.95
N LEU A 11 17.03 2.98 -36.77
CA LEU A 11 18.23 2.16 -36.59
C LEU A 11 18.07 1.30 -35.31
N VAL A 12 17.64 0.05 -35.54
CA VAL A 12 17.91 -1.18 -34.76
C VAL A 12 17.12 -1.36 -33.43
N PRO A 13 16.46 -2.53 -33.18
CA PRO A 13 16.93 -3.86 -33.57
C PRO A 13 15.96 -4.71 -34.42
N THR A 14 16.40 -4.93 -35.66
CA THR A 14 15.90 -5.94 -36.62
C THR A 14 16.34 -7.38 -36.26
N ILE A 15 16.85 -7.64 -35.05
CA ILE A 15 17.24 -8.98 -34.60
C ILE A 15 16.14 -9.66 -33.76
N PHE A 16 15.13 -8.92 -33.29
CA PHE A 16 14.01 -9.51 -32.53
C PHE A 16 12.77 -9.90 -33.37
N LEU A 17 12.75 -9.55 -34.66
CA LEU A 17 11.56 -9.68 -35.52
C LEU A 17 11.50 -10.97 -36.38
N ILE A 18 12.56 -11.76 -36.44
CA ILE A 18 12.61 -12.94 -37.33
C ILE A 18 12.11 -14.22 -36.62
N SER A 19 11.98 -14.24 -35.28
CA SER A 19 11.45 -15.40 -34.55
C SER A 19 9.94 -15.34 -34.27
N THR A 20 9.29 -14.19 -34.50
CA THR A 20 7.86 -13.96 -34.20
C THR A 20 6.93 -14.15 -35.39
N PHE A 21 7.40 -14.02 -36.63
CA PHE A 21 6.52 -14.08 -37.82
C PHE A 21 6.10 -15.48 -38.28
N ASN A 22 6.89 -16.53 -37.99
CA ASN A 22 6.58 -17.89 -38.46
C ASN A 22 5.76 -18.76 -37.48
N LYS A 23 5.44 -18.28 -36.27
CA LYS A 23 4.62 -19.03 -35.28
C LYS A 23 3.14 -18.65 -35.26
N LEU A 24 2.78 -17.48 -35.80
CA LEU A 24 1.41 -16.94 -35.77
C LEU A 24 0.37 -17.83 -36.49
N PRO A 25 0.58 -18.33 -37.73
CA PRO A 25 -0.47 -19.04 -38.46
C PRO A 25 -0.86 -20.38 -37.82
N ALA A 26 0.12 -21.14 -37.32
CA ALA A 26 -0.14 -22.45 -36.70
C ALA A 26 -0.87 -22.33 -35.36
N GLN A 27 -0.56 -21.30 -34.58
CA GLN A 27 -1.24 -21.00 -33.31
C GLN A 27 -2.68 -20.50 -33.55
N GLU A 28 -2.87 -19.66 -34.57
CA GLU A 28 -4.20 -19.20 -34.98
C GLU A 28 -5.06 -20.36 -35.49
N ASN A 29 -4.51 -21.23 -36.34
CA ASN A 29 -5.20 -22.42 -36.84
C ASN A 29 -5.61 -23.36 -35.70
N PHE A 30 -4.75 -23.54 -34.70
CA PHE A 30 -5.07 -24.35 -33.53
C PHE A 30 -6.28 -23.80 -32.76
N ILE A 31 -6.26 -22.52 -32.36
CA ILE A 31 -7.36 -21.92 -31.57
C ILE A 31 -8.67 -21.97 -32.36
N ASN A 32 -8.63 -21.66 -33.65
CA ASN A 32 -9.82 -21.68 -34.52
C ASN A 32 -10.38 -23.09 -34.74
N SER A 33 -9.56 -24.15 -34.61
CA SER A 33 -9.99 -25.54 -34.78
C SER A 33 -10.76 -26.10 -33.57
N LEU A 34 -10.63 -25.47 -32.40
CA LEU A 34 -11.22 -25.97 -31.15
C LEU A 34 -12.75 -25.85 -31.16
N LYS A 35 -13.43 -26.92 -30.78
CA LYS A 35 -14.90 -26.96 -30.64
C LYS A 35 -15.29 -27.33 -29.21
N SER A 36 -16.40 -26.76 -28.73
CA SER A 36 -16.95 -27.07 -27.41
C SER A 36 -17.74 -28.39 -27.45
N PRO A 37 -17.73 -29.23 -26.40
CA PRO A 37 -17.09 -29.02 -25.09
C PRO A 37 -15.56 -29.11 -25.15
N TYR A 38 -14.89 -28.21 -24.44
CA TYR A 38 -13.42 -28.19 -24.38
C TYR A 38 -12.91 -29.17 -23.33
N THR A 39 -11.75 -29.76 -23.60
CA THR A 39 -10.98 -30.55 -22.64
C THR A 39 -10.01 -29.68 -21.84
N VAL A 40 -9.61 -30.16 -20.65
CA VAL A 40 -8.61 -29.50 -19.80
C VAL A 40 -7.31 -29.24 -20.57
N LYS A 41 -6.86 -30.24 -21.34
CA LYS A 41 -5.62 -30.20 -22.13
C LYS A 41 -5.66 -29.15 -23.25
N GLU A 42 -6.80 -28.99 -23.92
CA GLU A 42 -6.97 -27.96 -24.94
C GLU A 42 -6.88 -26.56 -24.32
N ILE A 43 -7.60 -26.33 -23.22
CA ILE A 43 -7.55 -25.04 -22.50
C ILE A 43 -6.13 -24.74 -22.02
N ASP A 44 -5.42 -25.72 -21.47
CA ASP A 44 -4.04 -25.52 -21.04
C ASP A 44 -3.08 -25.28 -22.21
N SER A 45 -3.39 -25.82 -23.39
CA SER A 45 -2.63 -25.55 -24.61
C SER A 45 -2.87 -24.12 -25.10
N VAL A 46 -4.11 -23.62 -25.11
CA VAL A 46 -4.40 -22.22 -25.44
C VAL A 46 -3.77 -21.27 -24.43
N ARG A 47 -3.78 -21.60 -23.12
CA ARG A 47 -3.13 -20.80 -22.07
C ARG A 47 -1.65 -20.57 -22.33
N LYS A 48 -0.92 -21.56 -22.89
CA LYS A 48 0.51 -21.42 -23.21
C LYS A 48 0.78 -20.38 -24.30
N LEU A 49 -0.24 -20.07 -25.11
CA LEU A 49 -0.19 -19.07 -26.17
C LEU A 49 -0.50 -17.66 -25.66
N LEU A 50 -1.03 -17.53 -24.44
CA LEU A 50 -1.42 -16.26 -23.84
C LEU A 50 -0.22 -15.57 -23.16
N ARG A 51 0.22 -14.47 -23.75
CA ARG A 51 1.35 -13.61 -23.34
C ARG A 51 0.93 -12.16 -23.18
N THR A 52 0.07 -11.69 -24.08
CA THR A 52 -0.34 -10.28 -24.15
C THR A 52 -1.85 -10.15 -24.31
N VAL A 53 -2.35 -8.94 -24.06
CA VAL A 53 -3.75 -8.56 -24.32
C VAL A 53 -4.13 -8.60 -25.81
N ASP A 54 -3.15 -8.55 -26.70
CA ASP A 54 -3.34 -8.53 -28.16
C ASP A 54 -3.39 -9.95 -28.76
N ASP A 55 -3.09 -10.98 -27.96
CA ASP A 55 -3.08 -12.36 -28.45
C ASP A 55 -4.49 -12.88 -28.73
N ARG A 56 -4.66 -13.69 -29.78
CA ARG A 56 -5.92 -14.39 -30.03
C ARG A 56 -6.35 -15.29 -28.87
N ALA A 57 -5.39 -15.82 -28.12
CA ALA A 57 -5.68 -16.56 -26.90
C ALA A 57 -6.45 -15.71 -25.87
N PHE A 58 -6.12 -14.42 -25.74
CA PHE A 58 -6.82 -13.49 -24.85
C PHE A 58 -8.30 -13.37 -25.26
N VAL A 59 -8.55 -13.15 -26.56
CA VAL A 59 -9.90 -13.08 -27.14
C VAL A 59 -10.65 -14.40 -26.96
N PHE A 60 -9.98 -15.54 -27.16
CA PHE A 60 -10.56 -16.86 -26.96
C PHE A 60 -11.06 -17.06 -25.53
N PHE A 61 -10.23 -16.77 -24.53
CA PHE A 61 -10.60 -16.88 -23.12
C PHE A 61 -11.75 -15.94 -22.77
N ARG A 62 -11.70 -14.68 -23.25
CA ARG A 62 -12.75 -13.69 -23.03
C ARG A 62 -14.10 -14.17 -23.58
N ASN A 63 -14.13 -14.68 -24.80
CA ASN A 63 -15.37 -15.06 -25.48
C ASN A 63 -15.94 -16.41 -25.01
N ASN A 64 -15.12 -17.25 -24.36
CA ASN A 64 -15.52 -18.59 -23.93
C ASN A 64 -15.54 -18.76 -22.41
N GLU A 65 -15.52 -17.67 -21.66
CA GLU A 65 -15.45 -17.68 -20.19
C GLU A 65 -16.47 -18.64 -19.55
N ASN A 66 -17.76 -18.51 -19.87
CA ASN A 66 -18.82 -19.34 -19.28
C ASN A 66 -18.63 -20.84 -19.53
N LYS A 67 -18.02 -21.21 -20.66
CA LYS A 67 -17.72 -22.62 -20.99
C LYS A 67 -16.52 -23.11 -20.18
N ILE A 68 -15.51 -22.27 -20.00
CA ILE A 68 -14.28 -22.60 -19.29
C ILE A 68 -14.51 -22.64 -17.77
N ILE A 69 -15.42 -21.81 -17.23
CA ILE A 69 -15.80 -21.83 -15.81
C ILE A 69 -16.26 -23.22 -15.37
N LYS A 70 -17.03 -23.93 -16.21
CA LYS A 70 -17.50 -25.30 -15.92
C LYS A 70 -16.36 -26.32 -15.80
N LEU A 71 -15.20 -26.01 -16.39
CA LEU A 71 -14.05 -26.91 -16.48
C LEU A 71 -12.95 -26.57 -15.47
N LYS A 72 -12.68 -25.29 -15.25
CA LYS A 72 -11.52 -24.79 -14.50
C LYS A 72 -11.89 -24.01 -13.23
N GLY A 73 -13.18 -23.77 -12.98
CA GLY A 73 -13.67 -23.00 -11.85
C GLY A 73 -13.99 -21.55 -12.19
N LYS A 74 -14.77 -20.90 -11.32
CA LYS A 74 -15.41 -19.60 -11.55
C LYS A 74 -14.42 -18.44 -11.69
N THR A 75 -13.31 -18.45 -10.96
CA THR A 75 -12.34 -17.35 -10.96
C THR A 75 -11.24 -17.51 -12.01
N TYR A 76 -11.08 -18.70 -12.61
CA TYR A 76 -9.94 -19.03 -13.45
C TYR A 76 -9.70 -18.05 -14.60
N VAL A 77 -10.73 -17.77 -15.40
CA VAL A 77 -10.61 -16.86 -16.55
C VAL A 77 -10.44 -15.41 -16.11
N LEU A 78 -11.15 -15.02 -15.04
CA LEU A 78 -11.04 -13.68 -14.45
C LEU A 78 -9.61 -13.40 -14.02
N GLU A 79 -9.05 -14.24 -13.14
CA GLU A 79 -7.69 -14.10 -12.64
C GLU A 79 -6.65 -14.17 -13.78
N LEU A 80 -6.83 -15.08 -14.74
CA LEU A 80 -5.91 -15.23 -15.86
C LEU A 80 -5.83 -13.96 -16.70
N LEU A 81 -6.98 -13.45 -17.16
CA LEU A 81 -6.99 -12.27 -18.03
C LEU A 81 -6.62 -11.00 -17.28
N SER A 82 -7.06 -10.85 -16.02
CA SER A 82 -6.66 -9.73 -15.16
C SER A 82 -5.15 -9.69 -14.94
N ASN A 83 -4.50 -10.85 -14.78
CA ASN A 83 -3.05 -10.92 -14.63
C ASN A 83 -2.30 -10.51 -15.91
N ILE A 84 -2.78 -10.92 -17.09
CA ILE A 84 -2.20 -10.49 -18.37
C ILE A 84 -2.35 -8.98 -18.56
N ILE A 85 -3.53 -8.43 -18.29
CA ILE A 85 -3.78 -6.99 -18.31
C ILE A 85 -2.82 -6.27 -17.36
N TYR A 86 -2.67 -6.76 -16.12
CA TYR A 86 -1.74 -6.17 -15.17
C TYR A 86 -0.30 -6.14 -15.72
N GLU A 87 0.21 -7.26 -16.22
CA GLU A 87 1.59 -7.37 -16.72
C GLU A 87 1.84 -6.41 -17.90
N ASN A 88 0.87 -6.23 -18.80
CA ASN A 88 1.05 -5.39 -19.99
C ASN A 88 0.67 -3.92 -19.80
N LYS A 89 -0.31 -3.61 -18.94
CA LYS A 89 -0.94 -2.27 -18.87
C LYS A 89 -0.80 -1.56 -17.53
N ILE A 90 -0.45 -2.25 -16.44
CA ILE A 90 -0.36 -1.63 -15.11
C ILE A 90 1.07 -1.70 -14.56
N LYS A 91 1.73 -2.86 -14.66
CA LYS A 91 3.06 -3.11 -14.08
C LYS A 91 4.12 -2.04 -14.43
N PRO A 92 4.18 -1.49 -15.66
CA PRO A 92 5.12 -0.42 -15.98
C PRO A 92 4.98 0.83 -15.10
N TYR A 93 3.80 1.06 -14.50
CA TYR A 93 3.51 2.23 -13.67
C TYR A 93 3.66 1.97 -12.16
N VAL A 94 3.86 0.73 -11.73
CA VAL A 94 3.94 0.33 -10.30
C VAL A 94 5.24 -0.43 -9.97
N ILE A 95 6.33 -0.03 -10.61
CA ILE A 95 7.65 -0.70 -10.58
C ILE A 95 8.22 -0.87 -9.17
N ASN A 96 7.91 0.02 -8.22
CA ASN A 96 8.39 -0.02 -6.85
C ASN A 96 7.37 0.58 -5.88
N LYS A 97 7.66 0.59 -4.58
CA LYS A 97 6.76 1.14 -3.55
C LYS A 97 6.56 2.65 -3.73
N ASP A 98 7.56 3.36 -4.22
CA ASP A 98 7.56 4.82 -4.33
C ASP A 98 6.84 5.32 -5.60
N ALA A 99 6.53 4.42 -6.55
CA ALA A 99 5.81 4.75 -7.77
C ALA A 99 4.43 5.38 -7.48
N ARG A 100 4.14 6.52 -8.10
CA ARG A 100 2.87 7.27 -7.98
C ARG A 100 2.17 7.34 -9.34
N PRO A 101 1.52 6.24 -9.78
CA PRO A 101 0.90 6.17 -11.09
C PRO A 101 -0.31 7.10 -11.21
N ASP A 102 -0.57 7.59 -12.43
CA ASP A 102 -1.82 8.28 -12.76
C ASP A 102 -2.96 7.26 -12.85
N TRP A 103 -3.66 7.08 -11.73
CA TRP A 103 -4.76 6.12 -11.64
C TRP A 103 -5.95 6.48 -12.54
N LEU A 104 -6.18 7.77 -12.86
CA LEU A 104 -7.30 8.17 -13.71
C LEU A 104 -7.04 7.76 -15.16
N TYR A 105 -5.82 8.01 -15.63
CA TYR A 105 -5.38 7.56 -16.96
C TYR A 105 -5.44 6.03 -17.07
N ILE A 106 -4.88 5.31 -16.10
CA ILE A 106 -4.87 3.84 -16.11
C ILE A 106 -6.30 3.29 -16.08
N GLU A 107 -7.19 3.86 -15.26
CA GLU A 107 -8.58 3.42 -15.21
C GLU A 107 -9.30 3.60 -16.55
N ALA A 108 -9.07 4.73 -17.22
CA ALA A 108 -9.65 5.03 -18.53
C ALA A 108 -9.17 4.04 -19.60
N ASP A 109 -7.86 3.76 -19.68
CA ASP A 109 -7.28 2.80 -20.63
C ASP A 109 -7.84 1.37 -20.41
N LEU A 110 -8.09 0.99 -19.15
CA LEU A 110 -8.53 -0.36 -18.81
C LEU A 110 -10.02 -0.63 -19.07
N LYS A 111 -10.84 0.41 -19.33
CA LYS A 111 -12.28 0.25 -19.59
C LYS A 111 -12.58 -0.70 -20.75
N GLN A 112 -11.73 -0.72 -21.78
CA GLN A 112 -11.88 -1.59 -22.96
C GLN A 112 -11.87 -3.10 -22.64
N TYR A 113 -11.25 -3.49 -21.51
CA TYR A 113 -11.18 -4.88 -21.06
C TYR A 113 -12.35 -5.28 -20.14
N GLY A 114 -13.31 -4.38 -19.89
CA GLY A 114 -14.50 -4.65 -19.08
C GLY A 114 -14.14 -5.13 -17.67
N ARG A 115 -14.84 -6.17 -17.17
CA ARG A 115 -14.64 -6.71 -15.81
C ARG A 115 -13.21 -7.20 -15.54
N PHE A 116 -12.49 -7.69 -16.54
CA PHE A 116 -11.09 -8.13 -16.38
C PHE A 116 -10.17 -6.92 -16.14
N GLY A 117 -10.38 -5.83 -16.87
CA GLY A 117 -9.67 -4.58 -16.64
C GLY A 117 -10.00 -3.97 -15.28
N ARG A 118 -11.29 -4.01 -14.90
CA ARG A 118 -11.77 -3.51 -13.61
C ARG A 118 -11.16 -4.26 -12.43
N HIS A 119 -11.13 -5.58 -12.51
CA HIS A 119 -10.52 -6.47 -11.53
C HIS A 119 -9.02 -6.22 -11.39
N ALA A 120 -8.29 -6.18 -12.50
CA ALA A 120 -6.87 -5.86 -12.52
C ALA A 120 -6.58 -4.48 -11.91
N PHE A 121 -7.37 -3.47 -12.27
CA PHE A 121 -7.20 -2.10 -11.80
C PHE A 121 -7.35 -1.99 -10.27
N LEU A 122 -8.51 -2.39 -9.73
CA LEU A 122 -8.83 -2.19 -8.32
C LEU A 122 -7.86 -2.94 -7.41
N GLY A 123 -7.60 -4.22 -7.68
CA GLY A 123 -6.71 -5.04 -6.86
C GLY A 123 -5.27 -4.52 -6.84
N ARG A 124 -4.77 -4.02 -7.98
CA ARG A 124 -3.40 -3.51 -8.10
C ARG A 124 -3.24 -2.11 -7.54
N LYS A 125 -4.26 -1.25 -7.71
CA LYS A 125 -4.34 0.07 -7.08
C LYS A 125 -4.32 -0.03 -5.55
N ALA A 126 -5.17 -0.88 -4.98
CA ALA A 126 -5.22 -1.10 -3.54
C ALA A 126 -3.87 -1.63 -2.99
N LYS A 127 -3.27 -2.60 -3.69
CA LYS A 127 -1.96 -3.15 -3.31
C LYS A 127 -0.84 -2.10 -3.37
N GLN A 128 -0.85 -1.19 -4.33
CA GLN A 128 0.15 -0.13 -4.42
C GLN A 128 0.04 0.85 -3.25
N PHE A 129 -1.17 1.28 -2.88
CA PHE A 129 -1.36 2.12 -1.70
C PHE A 129 -0.95 1.42 -0.41
N ARG A 130 -1.24 0.13 -0.26
CA ARG A 130 -0.78 -0.68 0.87
C ARG A 130 0.75 -0.73 0.96
N ARG A 131 1.47 -0.92 -0.16
CA ARG A 131 2.94 -0.87 -0.20
C ARG A 131 3.51 0.49 0.22
N GLN A 132 2.72 1.55 0.11
CA GLN A 132 3.05 2.92 0.50
C GLN A 132 2.66 3.23 1.94
N ASN A 133 2.04 2.28 2.65
CA ASN A 133 1.38 2.49 3.94
C ASN A 133 0.31 3.61 3.89
N ASP A 134 -0.25 3.90 2.71
CA ASP A 134 -1.31 4.88 2.53
C ASP A 134 -2.67 4.24 2.79
N TRP A 135 -2.95 3.98 4.06
CA TRP A 135 -4.20 3.34 4.48
C TRP A 135 -5.44 4.15 4.12
N SER A 136 -5.34 5.48 4.05
CA SER A 136 -6.45 6.35 3.63
C SER A 136 -6.95 6.05 2.22
N ASN A 137 -6.05 5.64 1.32
CA ASN A 137 -6.43 5.25 -0.04
C ASN A 137 -6.53 3.73 -0.21
N ALA A 138 -5.71 2.95 0.51
CA ALA A 138 -5.71 1.50 0.42
C ALA A 138 -7.03 0.91 0.92
N VAL A 139 -7.55 1.35 2.07
CA VAL A 139 -8.75 0.77 2.67
C VAL A 139 -9.99 0.97 1.79
N PRO A 140 -10.31 2.17 1.29
CA PRO A 140 -11.43 2.34 0.35
C PRO A 140 -11.25 1.55 -0.94
N ALA A 141 -10.03 1.47 -1.49
CA ALA A 141 -9.77 0.71 -2.71
C ALA A 141 -9.97 -0.79 -2.51
N TYR A 142 -9.53 -1.35 -1.38
CA TYR A 142 -9.80 -2.74 -1.01
C TYR A 142 -11.28 -2.99 -0.74
N ASP A 143 -11.95 -2.08 -0.04
CA ASP A 143 -13.39 -2.20 0.24
C ASP A 143 -14.21 -2.23 -1.06
N GLN A 144 -13.84 -1.38 -2.02
CA GLN A 144 -14.44 -1.38 -3.35
C GLN A 144 -14.16 -2.67 -4.11
N PHE A 145 -12.90 -3.15 -4.11
CA PHE A 145 -12.54 -4.43 -4.72
C PHE A 145 -13.35 -5.59 -4.13
N PHE A 146 -13.49 -5.63 -2.81
CA PHE A 146 -14.27 -6.64 -2.11
C PHE A 146 -15.76 -6.64 -2.50
N LYS A 147 -16.36 -5.45 -2.61
CA LYS A 147 -17.77 -5.31 -3.00
C LYS A 147 -18.02 -5.72 -4.45
N GLU A 148 -17.06 -5.44 -5.35
CA GLU A 148 -17.19 -5.75 -6.78
C GLU A 148 -16.80 -7.20 -7.11
N PHE A 149 -15.88 -7.82 -6.36
CA PHE A 149 -15.34 -9.17 -6.60
C PHE A 149 -15.29 -10.02 -5.31
N PRO A 150 -16.43 -10.32 -4.68
CA PRO A 150 -16.46 -11.10 -3.44
C PRO A 150 -15.98 -12.55 -3.60
N GLU A 151 -15.98 -13.10 -4.82
CA GLU A 151 -15.50 -14.45 -5.13
C GLU A 151 -13.98 -14.62 -4.98
N ASP A 152 -13.23 -13.52 -5.05
CA ASP A 152 -11.77 -13.48 -4.89
C ASP A 152 -11.33 -13.47 -3.41
N PHE A 153 -12.29 -13.60 -2.50
CA PHE A 153 -12.03 -13.49 -1.07
C PHE A 153 -11.26 -14.71 -0.54
N ASN A 154 -9.93 -14.59 -0.47
CA ASN A 154 -9.10 -15.47 0.34
C ASN A 154 -9.21 -15.06 1.83
N PHE A 155 -9.97 -15.81 2.62
CA PHE A 155 -10.25 -15.50 4.03
C PHE A 155 -8.99 -15.34 4.89
N TYR A 156 -7.93 -16.10 4.62
CA TYR A 156 -6.63 -15.95 5.30
C TYR A 156 -5.94 -14.64 4.93
N GLY A 157 -5.85 -14.35 3.62
CA GLY A 157 -5.23 -13.12 3.11
C GLY A 157 -5.98 -11.87 3.55
N TRP A 158 -7.31 -11.96 3.68
CA TRP A 158 -8.13 -10.87 4.18
C TRP A 158 -8.05 -10.69 5.69
N ASN A 159 -7.92 -11.76 6.47
CA ASN A 159 -7.61 -11.62 7.90
C ASN A 159 -6.29 -10.88 8.10
N MET A 160 -5.25 -11.28 7.36
CA MET A 160 -3.94 -10.62 7.40
C MET A 160 -4.00 -9.15 6.97
N LEU A 161 -4.70 -8.83 5.87
CA LEU A 161 -4.90 -7.43 5.46
C LEU A 161 -5.65 -6.63 6.53
N THR A 162 -6.64 -7.23 7.17
CA THR A 162 -7.42 -6.59 8.24
C THR A 162 -6.54 -6.29 9.45
N TRP A 163 -5.63 -7.21 9.81
CA TRP A 163 -4.62 -7.01 10.85
C TRP A 163 -3.68 -5.85 10.51
N GLU A 164 -3.18 -5.78 9.27
CA GLU A 164 -2.29 -4.69 8.86
C GLU A 164 -2.97 -3.32 8.92
N VAL A 165 -4.27 -3.24 8.58
CA VAL A 165 -5.03 -1.99 8.79
C VAL A 165 -5.18 -1.69 10.27
N PHE A 166 -5.46 -2.72 11.10
CA PHE A 166 -5.52 -2.56 12.54
C PHE A 166 -4.22 -1.98 13.10
N GLU A 167 -3.04 -2.43 12.66
CA GLU A 167 -1.77 -1.88 13.13
C GLU A 167 -1.46 -0.51 12.50
N GLY A 168 -1.72 -0.37 11.21
CA GLY A 168 -1.23 0.72 10.39
C GLY A 168 -1.98 2.04 10.48
N THR A 169 -3.15 2.09 11.13
CA THR A 169 -3.90 3.36 11.27
C THR A 169 -4.59 3.53 12.63
N LEU A 170 -4.79 4.80 13.01
CA LEU A 170 -5.63 5.22 14.13
C LEU A 170 -6.94 5.87 13.66
N ASP A 171 -7.16 5.96 12.34
CA ASP A 171 -8.38 6.53 11.77
C ASP A 171 -9.59 5.63 12.05
N LYS A 172 -10.52 6.14 12.87
CA LYS A 172 -11.72 5.40 13.29
C LYS A 172 -12.64 5.02 12.12
N SER A 173 -12.67 5.79 11.04
CA SER A 173 -13.47 5.48 9.85
C SER A 173 -12.91 4.24 9.16
N LEU A 174 -11.59 4.22 8.92
CA LEU A 174 -10.91 3.10 8.28
C LEU A 174 -10.99 1.83 9.15
N LEU A 175 -10.81 1.96 10.47
CA LEU A 175 -10.96 0.85 11.41
C LEU A 175 -12.38 0.28 11.44
N LYS A 176 -13.43 1.10 11.24
CA LYS A 176 -14.82 0.61 11.11
C LYS A 176 -15.02 -0.19 9.83
N THR A 177 -14.41 0.21 8.72
CA THR A 177 -14.41 -0.56 7.47
C THR A 177 -13.72 -1.92 7.68
N ALA A 178 -12.53 -1.92 8.26
CA ALA A 178 -11.80 -3.14 8.60
C ALA A 178 -12.58 -4.05 9.57
N LEU A 179 -13.31 -3.47 10.54
CA LEU A 179 -14.21 -4.23 11.42
C LEU A 179 -15.33 -4.93 10.63
N GLY A 180 -15.81 -4.33 9.54
CA GLY A 180 -16.73 -4.96 8.60
C GLY A 180 -16.13 -6.21 7.94
N TRP A 181 -14.87 -6.11 7.50
CA TRP A 181 -14.13 -7.24 6.92
C TRP A 181 -13.89 -8.35 7.97
N ALA A 182 -13.44 -8.00 9.18
CA ALA A 182 -13.26 -8.95 10.28
C ALA A 182 -14.55 -9.73 10.60
N LYS A 183 -15.71 -9.05 10.64
CA LYS A 183 -17.02 -9.69 10.84
C LYS A 183 -17.39 -10.64 9.71
N TYR A 184 -17.02 -10.32 8.48
CA TYR A 184 -17.26 -11.19 7.33
C TYR A 184 -16.38 -12.45 7.41
N THR A 185 -15.10 -12.28 7.73
CA THR A 185 -14.14 -13.38 7.94
C THR A 185 -14.57 -14.32 9.07
N CYS A 186 -14.98 -13.77 10.22
CA CYS A 186 -15.49 -14.57 11.35
C CYS A 186 -16.68 -15.45 10.93
N ARG A 187 -17.66 -14.88 10.21
CA ARG A 187 -18.86 -15.63 9.76
C ARG A 187 -18.54 -16.75 8.79
N HIS A 188 -17.48 -16.61 8.00
CA HIS A 188 -17.03 -17.69 7.13
C HIS A 188 -16.38 -18.82 7.93
N PHE A 189 -15.39 -18.50 8.77
CA PHE A 189 -14.68 -19.52 9.54
C PHE A 189 -15.55 -20.18 10.61
N GLU A 190 -16.57 -19.50 11.12
CA GLU A 190 -17.60 -20.12 11.96
C GLU A 190 -18.17 -21.39 11.30
N LYS A 191 -18.44 -21.34 9.99
CA LYS A 191 -19.02 -22.44 9.21
C LYS A 191 -18.00 -23.42 8.65
N ASN A 192 -16.85 -22.92 8.22
CA ASN A 192 -15.92 -23.68 7.35
C ASN A 192 -14.49 -23.78 7.89
N GLY A 193 -14.14 -23.06 8.96
CA GLY A 193 -12.78 -22.99 9.50
C GLY A 193 -12.49 -24.01 10.58
N SER A 194 -11.20 -24.32 10.75
CA SER A 194 -10.68 -25.01 11.94
C SER A 194 -10.88 -24.16 13.20
N LEU A 195 -10.62 -24.73 14.38
CA LEU A 195 -10.66 -23.98 15.64
C LEU A 195 -9.63 -22.85 15.66
N ASP A 196 -8.45 -23.08 15.08
CA ASP A 196 -7.38 -22.08 14.99
C ASP A 196 -7.77 -20.94 14.03
N ASP A 197 -8.45 -21.24 12.91
CA ASP A 197 -8.97 -20.22 11.99
C ASP A 197 -10.02 -19.34 12.66
N LYS A 198 -10.94 -19.97 13.42
CA LYS A 198 -11.98 -19.27 14.18
C LYS A 198 -11.34 -18.36 15.22
N ALA A 199 -10.38 -18.86 15.99
CA ALA A 199 -9.70 -18.10 17.01
C ALA A 199 -8.94 -16.91 16.43
N SER A 200 -8.18 -17.12 15.35
CA SER A 200 -7.40 -16.07 14.67
C SER A 200 -8.28 -14.93 14.12
N ALA A 201 -9.43 -15.27 13.52
CA ALA A 201 -10.35 -14.26 13.01
C ALA A 201 -11.07 -13.48 14.13
N ILE A 202 -11.43 -14.18 15.21
CA ILE A 202 -12.06 -13.53 16.38
C ILE A 202 -11.07 -12.63 17.10
N ASP A 203 -9.78 -13.01 17.20
CA ASP A 203 -8.74 -12.14 17.76
C ASP A 203 -8.59 -10.83 16.97
N THR A 204 -8.53 -10.92 15.63
CA THR A 204 -8.47 -9.72 14.78
C THR A 204 -9.71 -8.83 14.99
N TYR A 205 -10.89 -9.45 15.09
CA TYR A 205 -12.15 -8.75 15.39
C TYR A 205 -12.15 -8.08 16.78
N ALA A 206 -11.66 -8.78 17.81
CA ALA A 206 -11.57 -8.28 19.18
C ALA A 206 -10.62 -7.08 19.27
N ASN A 207 -9.46 -7.17 18.62
CA ASN A 207 -8.46 -6.11 18.55
C ASN A 207 -9.00 -4.83 17.90
N LEU A 208 -9.75 -4.95 16.79
CA LEU A 208 -10.43 -3.82 16.18
C LEU A 208 -11.50 -3.20 17.08
N LEU A 209 -12.33 -4.02 17.74
CA LEU A 209 -13.30 -3.52 18.73
C LEU A 209 -12.60 -2.75 19.85
N TYR A 210 -11.48 -3.27 20.33
CA TYR A 210 -10.71 -2.67 21.40
C TYR A 210 -10.14 -1.31 20.98
N LYS A 211 -9.50 -1.24 19.80
CA LYS A 211 -8.95 -0.01 19.23
C LYS A 211 -10.01 1.05 18.92
N LEU A 212 -11.24 0.63 18.65
CA LEU A 212 -12.41 1.50 18.49
C LEU A 212 -13.05 1.94 19.82
N GLY A 213 -12.55 1.48 20.97
CA GLY A 213 -13.01 1.84 22.30
C GLY A 213 -14.13 0.94 22.87
N HIS A 214 -14.49 -0.15 22.20
CA HIS A 214 -15.51 -1.09 22.64
C HIS A 214 -14.96 -2.17 23.58
N ARG A 215 -14.29 -1.75 24.66
CA ARG A 215 -13.48 -2.63 25.54
C ARG A 215 -14.20 -3.87 26.05
N HIS A 216 -15.43 -3.73 26.55
CA HIS A 216 -16.19 -4.89 27.06
C HIS A 216 -16.42 -5.95 25.97
N LYS A 217 -16.89 -5.52 24.79
CA LYS A 217 -17.13 -6.41 23.64
C LYS A 217 -15.83 -7.06 23.14
N ALA A 218 -14.74 -6.32 23.14
CA ALA A 218 -13.42 -6.83 22.77
C ALA A 218 -12.97 -7.94 23.71
N ILE A 219 -13.05 -7.71 25.03
CA ILE A 219 -12.67 -8.73 26.04
C ILE A 219 -13.55 -9.97 25.91
N THR A 220 -14.86 -9.83 25.68
CA THR A 220 -15.76 -10.97 25.45
C THR A 220 -15.33 -11.77 24.21
N ALA A 221 -15.06 -11.10 23.09
CA ALA A 221 -14.60 -11.75 21.86
C ALA A 221 -13.23 -12.44 22.06
N GLN A 222 -12.28 -11.77 22.72
CA GLN A 222 -10.95 -12.31 22.95
C GLN A 222 -10.97 -13.56 23.86
N ASN A 223 -11.79 -13.55 24.92
CA ASN A 223 -11.99 -14.75 25.75
C ASN A 223 -12.55 -15.92 24.92
N MET A 224 -13.47 -15.64 24.00
CA MET A 224 -14.02 -16.65 23.10
C MET A 224 -12.94 -17.25 22.19
N ALA A 225 -12.07 -16.40 21.62
CA ALA A 225 -10.94 -16.85 20.81
C ALA A 225 -10.00 -17.78 21.59
N VAL A 226 -9.58 -17.39 22.79
CA VAL A 226 -8.75 -18.22 23.70
C VAL A 226 -9.43 -19.55 24.01
N SER A 227 -10.76 -19.55 24.24
CA SER A 227 -11.49 -20.76 24.59
C SER A 227 -11.52 -21.81 23.47
N PHE A 228 -11.50 -21.38 22.20
CA PHE A 228 -11.50 -22.31 21.06
C PHE A 228 -10.22 -23.14 20.97
N ILE A 229 -9.09 -22.59 21.42
CA ILE A 229 -7.76 -23.18 21.20
C ILE A 229 -7.01 -23.50 22.50
N LYS A 230 -7.69 -23.48 23.65
CA LYS A 230 -7.09 -23.76 24.97
C LYS A 230 -6.33 -25.10 25.03
N HIS A 231 -6.79 -26.08 24.25
CA HIS A 231 -6.17 -27.40 24.14
C HIS A 231 -5.48 -27.64 22.77
N SER A 232 -5.33 -26.60 21.95
CA SER A 232 -4.65 -26.69 20.67
C SER A 232 -3.16 -27.02 20.85
N LEU A 233 -2.58 -27.64 19.83
CA LEU A 233 -1.15 -27.86 19.71
C LEU A 233 -0.40 -26.58 19.35
N ASP A 234 -1.08 -25.59 18.80
CA ASP A 234 -0.53 -24.27 18.49
C ASP A 234 -0.41 -23.42 19.77
N LYS A 235 0.70 -23.63 20.49
CA LYS A 235 0.99 -22.91 21.74
C LYS A 235 1.39 -21.46 21.50
N GLU A 236 1.92 -21.14 20.32
CA GLU A 236 2.33 -19.78 19.97
C GLU A 236 1.09 -18.90 19.80
N LEU A 237 0.13 -19.34 18.98
CA LEU A 237 -1.14 -18.63 18.80
C LEU A 237 -1.86 -18.44 20.13
N LEU A 238 -1.98 -19.50 20.95
CA LEU A 238 -2.61 -19.40 22.26
C LEU A 238 -1.93 -18.36 23.16
N SER A 239 -0.61 -18.34 23.20
CA SER A 239 0.17 -17.37 23.97
C SER A 239 -0.10 -15.93 23.52
N ASP A 240 -0.16 -15.69 22.20
CA ASP A 240 -0.48 -14.37 21.66
C ASP A 240 -1.91 -13.92 21.99
N LEU A 241 -2.88 -14.84 21.93
CA LEU A 241 -4.26 -14.53 22.27
C LEU A 241 -4.41 -14.19 23.77
N GLU A 242 -3.74 -14.92 24.65
CA GLU A 242 -3.73 -14.67 26.08
C GLU A 242 -3.02 -13.35 26.44
N LYS A 243 -1.93 -13.02 25.73
CA LYS A 243 -1.25 -11.72 25.86
C LYS A 243 -2.19 -10.58 25.48
N ASN A 244 -2.85 -10.65 24.33
CA ASN A 244 -3.82 -9.64 23.89
C ASN A 244 -4.96 -9.49 24.90
N LEU A 245 -5.50 -10.60 25.41
CA LEU A 245 -6.53 -10.59 26.44
C LEU A 245 -6.09 -9.87 27.71
N ARG A 246 -4.85 -10.13 28.18
CA ARG A 246 -4.28 -9.46 29.36
C ARG A 246 -4.17 -7.95 29.12
N LEU A 247 -3.59 -7.53 28.00
CA LEU A 247 -3.46 -6.11 27.63
C LEU A 247 -4.82 -5.40 27.59
N MET A 248 -5.84 -6.03 26.99
CA MET A 248 -7.21 -5.49 26.97
C MET A 248 -7.82 -5.34 28.37
N LYS A 249 -7.59 -6.33 29.26
CA LYS A 249 -8.03 -6.30 30.66
C LYS A 249 -7.32 -5.23 31.47
N GLU A 250 -6.06 -4.96 31.17
CA GLU A 250 -5.26 -3.91 31.82
C GLU A 250 -5.50 -2.51 31.24
N GLY A 251 -6.19 -2.41 30.09
CA GLY A 251 -6.42 -1.12 29.43
C GLY A 251 -5.20 -0.64 28.63
N GLN A 252 -4.26 -1.53 28.33
CA GLN A 252 -3.08 -1.24 27.52
C GLN A 252 -3.34 -1.53 26.04
N PRO A 253 -2.73 -0.80 25.09
CA PRO A 253 -2.83 -1.09 23.66
C PRO A 253 -2.37 -2.50 23.31
N THR A 254 -3.04 -3.13 22.35
CA THR A 254 -2.64 -4.42 21.75
C THR A 254 -1.96 -4.27 20.40
N TRP A 255 -1.89 -3.05 19.87
CA TRP A 255 -1.18 -2.68 18.66
C TRP A 255 0.11 -1.94 19.02
N PRO A 256 1.11 -1.94 18.13
CA PRO A 256 2.25 -1.05 18.26
C PRO A 256 1.76 0.40 18.33
N LEU A 257 2.12 1.10 19.39
CA LEU A 257 1.85 2.53 19.48
C LEU A 257 2.70 3.29 18.45
N PRO A 258 2.39 4.57 18.13
CA PRO A 258 3.28 5.44 17.36
C PRO A 258 4.71 5.54 17.94
N THR A 259 4.84 5.18 19.21
CA THR A 259 6.09 5.02 19.94
C THR A 259 6.84 3.72 19.61
N ASP A 260 6.20 2.72 19.00
CA ASP A 260 6.79 1.42 18.64
C ASP A 260 7.28 1.36 17.18
N GLN A 261 7.24 2.51 16.48
CA GLN A 261 7.71 2.70 15.11
C GLN A 261 8.67 3.89 15.02
N GLY A 262 9.34 4.05 13.89
CA GLY A 262 10.13 5.25 13.57
C GLY A 262 9.29 6.52 13.46
N ILE A 263 9.87 7.58 12.91
CA ILE A 263 9.20 8.87 12.69
C ILE A 263 7.98 8.68 11.78
N ILE A 264 6.84 9.24 12.18
CA ILE A 264 5.63 9.33 11.35
C ILE A 264 5.61 10.72 10.70
N PHE A 265 5.80 10.76 9.38
CA PHE A 265 5.78 11.99 8.59
C PHE A 265 4.37 12.31 8.05
N ASP A 266 3.96 13.57 8.19
CA ASP A 266 2.83 14.14 7.46
C ASP A 266 3.23 14.35 5.99
N ASN A 267 2.36 13.92 5.09
CA ASN A 267 2.55 14.01 3.64
C ASN A 267 1.31 14.58 2.94
N LYS A 268 0.51 15.39 3.65
CA LYS A 268 -0.79 15.86 3.17
C LYS A 268 -0.95 17.37 3.26
N LEU A 269 -0.34 18.00 4.27
CA LEU A 269 -0.58 19.41 4.57
C LEU A 269 0.40 20.35 3.85
N SER A 270 -0.03 21.57 3.57
CA SER A 270 0.81 22.68 3.11
C SER A 270 1.57 23.32 4.28
N TRP A 271 2.57 24.16 4.00
CA TRP A 271 3.33 24.86 5.04
C TRP A 271 2.45 25.69 5.97
N GLU A 272 1.50 26.43 5.41
CA GLU A 272 0.55 27.23 6.20
C GLU A 272 -0.35 26.34 7.07
N ALA A 273 -0.89 25.26 6.52
CA ALA A 273 -1.73 24.34 7.27
C ALA A 273 -0.97 23.63 8.40
N LEU A 274 0.32 23.33 8.19
CA LEU A 274 1.20 22.77 9.22
C LEU A 274 1.41 23.75 10.37
N LYS A 275 1.71 25.02 10.07
CA LYS A 275 1.83 26.07 11.10
C LYS A 275 0.53 26.25 11.88
N SER A 276 -0.61 26.28 11.21
CA SER A 276 -1.91 26.37 11.88
C SER A 276 -2.18 25.15 12.78
N LYS A 277 -1.87 23.94 12.31
CA LYS A 277 -2.04 22.70 13.08
C LYS A 277 -1.09 22.63 14.27
N ALA A 278 0.18 23.04 14.09
CA ALA A 278 1.18 23.12 15.15
C ALA A 278 0.72 24.00 16.30
N LYS A 279 0.22 25.20 15.96
CA LYS A 279 -0.34 26.14 16.93
C LYS A 279 -1.59 25.58 17.62
N ALA A 280 -2.52 24.99 16.87
CA ALA A 280 -3.77 24.44 17.41
C ALA A 280 -3.55 23.22 18.33
N GLU A 281 -2.57 22.37 18.01
CA GLU A 281 -2.23 21.17 18.79
C GLU A 281 -1.15 21.41 19.86
N ASN A 282 -0.62 22.64 19.95
CA ASN A 282 0.54 23.00 20.78
C ASN A 282 1.74 22.04 20.56
N LYS A 283 2.07 21.80 19.29
CA LYS A 283 3.15 20.92 18.85
C LYS A 283 4.21 21.70 18.10
N TYR A 284 5.46 21.28 18.25
CA TYR A 284 6.56 21.74 17.42
C TYR A 284 6.41 21.21 15.99
N ILE A 285 7.19 21.72 15.05
CA ILE A 285 7.32 21.14 13.71
C ILE A 285 8.75 20.65 13.54
N PHE A 286 8.93 19.40 13.13
CA PHE A 286 10.21 18.88 12.65
C PHE A 286 10.14 18.78 11.14
N LEU A 287 11.07 19.40 10.43
CA LEU A 287 11.10 19.48 8.98
C LEU A 287 12.44 18.93 8.46
N ASP A 288 12.37 17.78 7.79
CA ASP A 288 13.48 17.15 7.08
C ASP A 288 13.55 17.67 5.63
N CYS A 289 14.58 18.48 5.36
CA CYS A 289 14.90 18.99 4.02
C CYS A 289 15.83 17.99 3.33
N PHE A 290 15.39 17.40 2.22
CA PHE A 290 16.18 16.40 1.49
C PHE A 290 16.16 16.63 -0.02
N ALA A 291 17.06 15.93 -0.73
CA ALA A 291 17.04 15.83 -2.18
C ALA A 291 17.03 14.36 -2.64
N THR A 292 16.42 14.04 -3.78
CA THR A 292 16.30 12.64 -4.27
C THR A 292 17.64 11.97 -4.57
N TRP A 293 18.64 12.77 -4.96
CA TRP A 293 20.01 12.33 -5.23
C TRP A 293 20.90 12.25 -3.99
N CYS A 294 20.44 12.75 -2.82
CA CYS A 294 21.23 12.85 -1.60
C CYS A 294 21.46 11.47 -0.94
N GLY A 295 22.71 11.00 -0.95
CA GLY A 295 23.14 9.76 -0.28
C GLY A 295 22.92 9.78 1.25
N PRO A 296 23.44 10.79 1.98
CA PRO A 296 23.25 10.92 3.42
C PRO A 296 21.78 10.95 3.86
N CYS A 297 20.89 11.54 3.06
CA CYS A 297 19.45 11.57 3.33
C CYS A 297 18.85 10.16 3.30
N LYS A 298 19.27 9.33 2.33
CA LYS A 298 18.86 7.92 2.24
C LYS A 298 19.40 7.10 3.42
N ALA A 299 20.58 7.44 3.94
CA ALA A 299 21.13 6.79 5.13
C ALA A 299 20.29 7.13 6.38
N MET A 300 19.84 8.38 6.55
CA MET A 300 18.92 8.73 7.64
C MET A 300 17.61 7.94 7.57
N ASP A 301 17.02 7.83 6.37
CA ASP A 301 15.80 7.06 6.11
C ASP A 301 15.93 5.57 6.43
N ALA A 302 17.13 5.01 6.30
CA ALA A 302 17.40 3.60 6.54
C ALA A 302 17.76 3.32 8.00
N ASP A 303 18.64 4.16 8.58
CA ASP A 303 19.36 3.82 9.79
C ASP A 303 18.86 4.55 11.04
N VAL A 304 18.18 5.69 10.88
CA VAL A 304 17.87 6.59 12.00
C VAL A 304 16.37 6.84 12.12
N PHE A 305 15.72 7.33 11.08
CA PHE A 305 14.29 7.65 11.13
C PHE A 305 13.40 6.44 11.43
N PRO A 306 13.70 5.20 10.99
CA PRO A 306 12.91 4.02 11.34
C PRO A 306 13.07 3.58 12.81
N ARG A 307 14.04 4.14 13.55
CA ARG A 307 14.33 3.69 14.91
C ARG A 307 13.22 4.14 15.85
N LYS A 308 12.68 3.17 16.58
CA LYS A 308 11.68 3.36 17.64
C LYS A 308 12.00 4.54 18.56
N VAL A 309 13.23 4.59 19.08
CA VAL A 309 13.67 5.64 20.01
C VAL A 309 13.61 7.05 19.41
N VAL A 310 13.75 7.19 18.09
CA VAL A 310 13.63 8.47 17.38
C VAL A 310 12.16 8.82 17.18
N GLY A 311 11.33 7.84 16.80
CA GLY A 311 9.87 8.01 16.74
C GLY A 311 9.28 8.40 18.11
N ASP A 312 9.73 7.76 19.19
CA ASP A 312 9.38 8.09 20.58
C ASP A 312 9.64 9.56 20.92
N ALA A 313 10.80 10.06 20.49
CA ALA A 313 11.22 11.42 20.78
C ALA A 313 10.42 12.48 20.01
N LEU A 314 9.94 12.15 18.80
CA LEU A 314 9.30 13.08 17.87
C LEU A 314 7.78 12.98 17.83
N ASN A 315 7.22 11.78 17.61
CA ASN A 315 5.83 11.57 17.20
C ASN A 315 4.78 12.13 18.19
N ARG A 316 5.14 12.30 19.48
CA ARG A 316 4.24 12.87 20.50
C ARG A 316 4.20 14.40 20.47
N GLY A 317 5.37 15.03 20.29
CA GLY A 317 5.55 16.48 20.49
C GLY A 317 5.70 17.29 19.21
N PHE A 318 5.87 16.62 18.07
CA PHE A 318 6.11 17.26 16.79
C PHE A 318 5.08 16.84 15.74
N ILE A 319 4.82 17.75 14.81
CA ILE A 319 4.36 17.43 13.48
C ILE A 319 5.61 17.24 12.63
N ASN A 320 5.88 15.99 12.23
CA ASN A 320 7.06 15.68 11.42
C ASN A 320 6.71 15.80 9.95
N VAL A 321 7.55 16.47 9.17
CA VAL A 321 7.31 16.74 7.76
C VAL A 321 8.61 16.51 7.01
N LYS A 322 8.50 15.94 5.81
CA LYS A 322 9.64 15.70 4.94
C LYS A 322 9.40 16.35 3.59
N ILE A 323 10.33 17.19 3.16
CA ILE A 323 10.19 18.04 1.97
C ILE A 323 11.36 17.83 1.03
N GLN A 324 11.03 17.57 -0.23
CA GLN A 324 11.99 17.44 -1.33
C GLN A 324 12.33 18.82 -1.87
N PHE A 325 13.63 19.15 -1.93
CA PHE A 325 14.14 20.44 -2.40
C PHE A 325 14.64 20.42 -3.85
N ASP A 326 14.80 19.23 -4.44
CA ASP A 326 15.02 19.07 -5.88
C ASP A 326 13.71 18.74 -6.62
N GLN A 327 13.73 18.89 -7.95
CA GLN A 327 12.60 18.54 -8.81
C GLN A 327 12.96 17.40 -9.77
N THR A 328 12.02 16.49 -9.97
CA THR A 328 12.13 15.38 -10.92
C THR A 328 10.89 15.30 -11.79
N SER A 329 11.02 14.70 -12.98
CA SER A 329 9.86 14.45 -13.86
C SER A 329 8.82 13.51 -13.24
N ALA A 330 9.21 12.73 -12.22
CA ALA A 330 8.35 11.79 -11.49
C ALA A 330 7.64 12.41 -10.28
N ASP A 331 7.85 13.71 -10.00
CA ASP A 331 7.28 14.36 -8.82
C ASP A 331 5.75 14.36 -8.86
N ASN A 332 5.14 13.94 -7.75
CA ASN A 332 3.69 13.92 -7.56
C ASN A 332 3.15 15.32 -7.24
N SER A 333 1.82 15.45 -7.15
CA SER A 333 1.15 16.72 -6.86
C SER A 333 1.54 17.32 -5.50
N TYR A 334 1.83 16.49 -4.49
CA TYR A 334 2.27 16.95 -3.17
C TYR A 334 3.67 17.58 -3.24
N VAL A 335 4.64 16.90 -3.84
CA VAL A 335 5.99 17.45 -4.01
C VAL A 335 5.94 18.75 -4.82
N LYS A 336 5.13 18.78 -5.90
CA LYS A 336 4.94 19.99 -6.72
C LYS A 336 4.27 21.13 -5.96
N SER A 337 3.32 20.85 -5.06
CA SER A 337 2.69 21.90 -4.25
C SER A 337 3.68 22.58 -3.29
N TRP A 338 4.72 21.86 -2.87
CA TRP A 338 5.78 22.40 -2.01
C TRP A 338 6.84 23.21 -2.77
N ALA A 339 6.83 23.25 -4.10
CA ALA A 339 7.94 23.83 -4.88
C ALA A 339 8.22 25.32 -4.62
N ASN A 340 7.21 26.11 -4.30
CA ASN A 340 7.39 27.52 -3.92
C ASN A 340 7.85 27.64 -2.47
N ASP A 341 7.20 26.91 -1.56
CA ASP A 341 7.55 26.89 -0.14
C ASP A 341 8.97 26.39 0.10
N ALA A 342 9.41 25.33 -0.59
CA ALA A 342 10.77 24.80 -0.52
C ALA A 342 11.81 25.85 -0.91
N ARG A 343 11.59 26.61 -1.99
CA ARG A 343 12.47 27.72 -2.40
C ARG A 343 12.49 28.85 -1.36
N THR A 344 11.34 29.22 -0.82
CA THR A 344 11.26 30.24 0.23
C THR A 344 12.01 29.79 1.50
N ILE A 345 11.80 28.54 1.92
CA ILE A 345 12.46 27.93 3.09
C ILE A 345 13.97 27.81 2.86
N GLU A 346 14.40 27.42 1.66
CA GLU A 346 15.83 27.34 1.28
C GLU A 346 16.52 28.70 1.45
N GLN A 347 15.90 29.77 0.94
CA GLN A 347 16.42 31.12 1.03
C GLN A 347 16.37 31.66 2.46
N GLN A 348 15.21 31.53 3.13
CA GLN A 348 14.97 32.08 4.46
C GLN A 348 15.90 31.46 5.51
N TYR A 349 16.13 30.15 5.44
CA TYR A 349 16.92 29.41 6.43
C TYR A 349 18.31 28.99 5.93
N GLN A 350 18.74 29.58 4.80
CA GLN A 350 20.07 29.42 4.22
C GLN A 350 20.48 27.94 4.13
N ILE A 351 19.65 27.14 3.45
CA ILE A 351 19.91 25.72 3.27
C ILE A 351 20.97 25.56 2.17
N THR A 352 22.16 25.12 2.56
CA THR A 352 23.31 24.97 1.66
C THR A 352 23.73 23.51 1.46
N GLY A 353 23.03 22.56 2.09
CA GLY A 353 23.36 21.14 2.05
C GLY A 353 22.24 20.27 2.57
N PHE A 354 22.30 18.97 2.23
CA PHE A 354 21.27 18.00 2.59
C PHE A 354 21.88 16.76 3.28
N PRO A 355 21.17 16.14 4.24
CA PRO A 355 19.90 16.62 4.79
C PRO A 355 20.09 17.87 5.65
N THR A 356 19.07 18.72 5.73
CA THR A 356 19.00 19.81 6.73
C THR A 356 17.74 19.64 7.55
N TYR A 357 17.90 19.66 8.88
CA TYR A 357 16.82 19.54 9.84
C TYR A 357 16.46 20.92 10.36
N LEU A 358 15.20 21.29 10.26
CA LEU A 358 14.67 22.51 10.86
C LEU A 358 13.62 22.14 11.91
N PHE A 359 13.69 22.79 13.07
CA PHE A 359 12.72 22.62 14.14
C PHE A 359 12.07 23.97 14.43
N PHE A 360 10.75 23.98 14.50
CA PHE A 360 9.95 25.17 14.76
C PHE A 360 9.12 25.01 16.04
N SER A 361 8.99 26.09 16.80
CA SER A 361 8.07 26.17 17.95
C SER A 361 6.61 26.05 17.49
N PRO A 362 5.66 25.83 18.41
CA PRO A 362 4.23 25.85 18.10
C PRO A 362 3.74 27.17 17.46
N ASP A 363 4.43 28.28 17.70
CA ASP A 363 4.13 29.58 17.09
C ASP A 363 4.74 29.75 15.69
N GLY A 364 5.55 28.79 15.24
CA GLY A 364 6.18 28.78 13.92
C GLY A 364 7.57 29.42 13.87
N GLU A 365 8.18 29.71 15.01
CA GLU A 365 9.52 30.29 15.11
C GLU A 365 10.60 29.21 15.03
N LEU A 366 11.68 29.44 14.28
CA LEU A 366 12.78 28.48 14.18
C LEU A 366 13.52 28.41 15.53
N VAL A 367 13.55 27.23 16.14
CA VAL A 367 14.22 26.98 17.44
C VAL A 367 15.50 26.17 17.31
N GLN A 368 15.67 25.40 16.24
CA GLN A 368 16.89 24.63 16.01
C GLN A 368 17.09 24.32 14.52
N ARG A 369 18.35 24.28 14.09
CA ARG A 369 18.78 23.88 12.74
C ARG A 369 20.06 23.06 12.81
N GLU A 370 20.15 22.02 11.99
CA GLU A 370 21.37 21.23 11.83
C GLU A 370 21.46 20.65 10.41
N THR A 371 22.67 20.41 9.91
CA THR A 371 22.90 19.93 8.55
C THR A 371 23.83 18.71 8.54
N GLY A 372 23.50 17.72 7.71
CA GLY A 372 24.30 16.52 7.48
C GLY A 372 23.74 15.26 8.15
N TYR A 373 24.42 14.13 7.92
CA TYR A 373 24.06 12.88 8.55
C TYR A 373 24.33 12.93 10.06
N LEU A 374 23.39 12.42 10.85
CA LEU A 374 23.54 12.25 12.29
C LEU A 374 23.20 10.81 12.65
N ASN A 375 24.03 10.17 13.48
CA ASN A 375 23.64 8.89 14.05
C ASN A 375 22.47 9.08 15.05
N VAL A 376 21.88 7.97 15.49
CA VAL A 376 20.72 7.97 16.40
C VAL A 376 20.95 8.82 17.65
N THR A 377 22.11 8.69 18.30
CA THR A 377 22.42 9.42 19.54
C THR A 377 22.47 10.93 19.28
N SER A 378 23.24 11.37 18.29
CA SER A 378 23.36 12.79 17.95
C SER A 378 22.04 13.40 17.48
N PHE A 379 21.22 12.62 16.78
CA PHE A 379 19.90 13.07 16.36
C PHE A 379 18.94 13.23 17.55
N LEU A 380 18.99 12.34 18.54
CA LEU A 380 18.22 12.49 19.79
C LEU A 380 18.64 13.71 20.60
N GLU A 381 19.94 13.99 20.67
CA GLU A 381 20.46 15.21 21.31
C GLU A 381 19.94 16.48 20.62
N LEU A 382 19.91 16.48 19.28
CA LEU A 382 19.36 17.57 18.49
C LEU A 382 17.87 17.80 18.80
N ILE A 383 17.07 16.74 18.86
CA ILE A 383 15.64 16.80 19.21
C ILE A 383 15.44 17.38 20.61
N ASN A 384 16.27 16.99 21.58
CA ASN A 384 16.19 17.49 22.95
C ASN A 384 16.55 18.98 23.04
N LYS A 385 17.59 19.43 22.31
CA LYS A 385 17.95 20.85 22.22
C LYS A 385 16.80 21.69 21.67
N ALA A 386 16.10 21.19 20.65
CA ALA A 386 14.95 21.88 20.07
C ALA A 386 13.80 22.09 21.07
N LYS A 387 13.58 21.16 22.01
CA LYS A 387 12.55 21.28 23.06
C LYS A 387 12.95 22.17 24.24
N GLY A 388 14.25 22.30 24.51
CA GLY A 388 14.78 23.01 25.67
C GLY A 388 15.08 24.50 25.44
N SER A 389 14.81 25.03 24.25
CA SER A 389 15.13 26.41 23.86
C SER A 389 13.98 27.41 24.06
N SER A 390 13.00 27.06 24.91
CA SER A 390 11.80 27.85 25.22
C SER A 390 11.87 28.54 26.57
#